data_AF-Q4D794-F1
#
_entry.id   AF-Q4D794-F1
#
_cell.length_a   1.000
_cell.length_b   1.000
_cell.length_c   1.000
_cell.angle_alpha   90.00
_cell.angle_beta   90.00
_cell.angle_gamma   90.00
#
_symmetry.space_group_name_H-M   'P 1'
#
loop_
_entity.id
_entity.type
_entity.pdbx_description
1 polymer ?
#
loop_
_entity_poly.entity_id
_entity_poly.type
_entity_poly.pdbx_seq_one_letter_code
_entity_poly.pdbx_strand_id
1 'polypeptide(L)'
;MGVPKFFRWVAERCPTVITPFRDSPPPVDNLYLDMNGIIHNCTHTNDVDATQKSPTEKAMMEAMFAYLEKLFNVIQPRKYFFLAVDGVAPRAKMNQQRQRRYRSGYELMVARQEAIAQGEEVPDEKDVFDSNCITPGTNFMVRVSEQFQYFITMKIATDPAWQNCQVVYSGHDNPGEGEHKIVDFIRRRKMQPGYSPNETHCMYGLDADLVMLSLATHEPHFLLLREVVT
;
A
#
# COMPACT_ATOMS: atom_id res chain seq x y z
N MET A 1 8.97 4.82 -7.64
CA MET A 1 10.23 5.43 -7.21
C MET A 1 10.93 4.38 -6.33
N GLY A 2 12.02 4.67 -5.64
CA GLY A 2 12.79 3.69 -4.88
C GLY A 2 14.25 3.66 -5.32
N VAL A 3 15.17 3.89 -4.39
CA VAL A 3 16.61 3.69 -4.64
C VAL A 3 16.85 2.18 -4.76
N PRO A 4 17.15 1.64 -5.97
CA PRO A 4 17.27 0.20 -6.15
C PRO A 4 18.34 -0.37 -5.22
N LYS A 5 18.05 -1.51 -4.59
CA LYS A 5 18.94 -2.21 -3.64
C LYS A 5 19.27 -1.42 -2.36
N PHE A 6 18.66 -0.25 -2.11
CA PHE A 6 18.94 0.54 -0.90
C PHE A 6 18.58 -0.19 0.38
N PHE A 7 17.41 -0.84 0.43
CA PHE A 7 17.04 -1.63 1.59
C PHE A 7 18.07 -2.73 1.90
N ARG A 8 18.52 -3.46 0.87
CA ARG A 8 19.58 -4.46 1.02
C ARG A 8 20.88 -3.85 1.53
N TRP A 9 21.27 -2.70 0.97
CA TRP A 9 22.46 -1.96 1.40
C TRP A 9 22.39 -1.52 2.87
N VAL A 10 21.23 -1.06 3.35
CA VAL A 10 20.98 -0.70 4.76
C VAL A 10 21.00 -1.95 5.65
N ALA A 11 20.32 -3.03 5.22
CA ALA A 11 20.26 -4.29 5.95
C ALA A 11 21.65 -4.88 6.22
N GLU A 12 22.54 -4.83 5.21
CA GLU A 12 23.91 -5.33 5.31
C GLU A 12 24.81 -4.44 6.21
N ARG A 13 24.58 -3.12 6.24
CA ARG A 13 25.44 -2.16 6.98
C ARG A 13 24.96 -1.87 8.40
N CYS A 14 23.66 -1.90 8.62
CA CYS A 14 23.03 -1.55 9.88
C CYS A 14 22.04 -2.66 10.27
N PRO A 15 22.49 -3.91 10.49
CA PRO A 15 21.59 -5.05 10.69
C PRO A 15 20.66 -4.88 11.89
N THR A 16 21.05 -4.09 12.89
CA THR A 16 20.26 -3.80 14.10
C THR A 16 19.00 -2.96 13.84
N VAL A 17 18.87 -2.31 12.68
CA VAL A 17 17.67 -1.53 12.34
C VAL A 17 16.51 -2.41 11.87
N ILE A 18 16.78 -3.68 11.56
CA ILE A 18 15.77 -4.65 11.13
C ILE A 18 15.52 -5.60 12.29
N THR A 19 14.28 -5.62 12.77
CA THR A 19 13.84 -6.50 13.85
C THR A 19 12.60 -7.28 13.42
N PRO A 20 12.50 -8.58 13.75
CA PRO A 20 11.26 -9.32 13.57
C PRO A 20 10.17 -8.70 14.44
N PHE A 21 9.10 -8.20 13.80
CA PHE A 21 8.02 -7.50 14.51
C PHE A 21 7.25 -8.42 15.47
N ARG A 22 7.17 -9.73 15.17
CA ARG A 22 6.35 -10.68 15.93
C ARG A 22 6.84 -10.96 17.35
N ASP A 23 8.14 -10.85 17.59
CA ASP A 23 8.74 -11.32 18.85
C ASP A 23 8.52 -10.33 20.00
N SER A 24 8.40 -9.03 19.68
CA SER A 24 8.16 -7.97 20.65
C SER A 24 7.66 -6.71 19.94
N PRO A 25 6.41 -6.67 19.46
CA PRO A 25 5.89 -5.52 18.73
C PRO A 25 5.89 -4.29 19.66
N PRO A 26 6.59 -3.21 19.30
CA PRO A 26 6.59 -2.00 20.12
C PRO A 26 5.18 -1.38 20.13
N PRO A 27 4.81 -0.69 21.22
CA PRO A 27 3.69 0.26 21.24
C PRO A 27 3.65 1.15 20.00
N VAL A 28 2.53 1.18 19.27
CA VAL A 28 2.33 2.11 18.15
C VAL A 28 1.16 3.04 18.44
N ASP A 29 1.39 4.34 18.36
CA ASP A 29 0.32 5.34 18.47
C ASP A 29 -0.37 5.53 17.12
N ASN A 30 0.42 5.64 16.05
CA ASN A 30 -0.06 6.01 14.74
C ASN A 30 0.38 4.97 13.69
N LEU A 31 -0.60 4.32 13.05
CA LEU A 31 -0.38 3.40 11.93
C LEU A 31 -0.77 4.07 10.62
N TYR A 32 0.14 4.05 9.63
CA TYR A 32 -0.07 4.60 8.30
C TYR A 32 0.11 3.50 7.25
N LEU A 33 -0.88 3.32 6.38
CA LEU A 33 -0.81 2.34 5.31
C LEU A 33 -0.81 3.04 3.94
N ASP A 34 0.22 2.76 3.14
CA ASP A 34 0.13 2.94 1.70
C ASP A 34 -0.69 1.77 1.12
N MET A 35 -1.92 2.05 0.72
CA MET A 35 -2.89 1.06 0.28
C MET A 35 -2.60 0.54 -1.12
N ASN A 36 -1.82 1.26 -1.93
CA ASN A 36 -1.58 0.84 -3.31
C ASN A 36 -0.85 -0.50 -3.37
N GLY A 37 0.16 -0.71 -2.51
CA GLY A 37 0.83 -2.00 -2.41
C GLY A 37 -0.12 -3.15 -2.06
N ILE A 38 -1.08 -2.90 -1.16
CA ILE A 38 -2.11 -3.89 -0.77
C ILE A 38 -3.04 -4.19 -1.96
N ILE A 39 -3.54 -3.16 -2.65
CA ILE A 39 -4.43 -3.31 -3.80
C ILE A 39 -3.74 -4.10 -4.92
N HIS A 40 -2.47 -3.82 -5.21
CA HIS A 40 -1.70 -4.56 -6.20
C HIS A 40 -1.59 -6.05 -5.80
N ASN A 41 -1.13 -6.35 -4.59
CA ASN A 41 -0.93 -7.73 -4.12
C ASN A 41 -2.23 -8.55 -4.02
N CYS A 42 -3.37 -7.91 -3.82
CA CYS A 42 -4.67 -8.59 -3.71
C CYS A 42 -5.40 -8.77 -5.05
N THR A 43 -4.90 -8.19 -6.15
CA THR A 43 -5.59 -8.22 -7.46
C THR A 43 -4.87 -9.08 -8.50
N HIS A 44 -3.54 -9.13 -8.44
CA HIS A 44 -2.70 -9.89 -9.37
C HIS A 44 -1.38 -10.28 -8.70
N THR A 45 -0.72 -11.29 -9.26
CA THR A 45 0.65 -11.65 -8.90
C THR A 45 1.64 -10.66 -9.54
N ASN A 46 2.86 -10.59 -9.00
CA ASN A 46 3.91 -9.76 -9.58
C ASN A 46 4.60 -10.43 -10.78
N ASP A 47 4.36 -11.71 -10.99
CA ASP A 47 4.96 -12.48 -12.07
C ASP A 47 4.22 -12.21 -13.39
N VAL A 48 4.97 -12.10 -14.48
CA VAL A 48 4.40 -11.97 -15.82
C VAL A 48 3.95 -13.35 -16.26
N ASP A 49 2.72 -13.72 -15.90
CA ASP A 49 2.08 -14.97 -16.29
C ASP A 49 0.84 -14.69 -17.15
N ALA A 50 0.96 -14.96 -18.44
CA ALA A 50 -0.12 -14.75 -19.40
C ALA A 50 -1.24 -15.80 -19.28
N THR A 51 -1.03 -16.90 -18.53
CA THR A 51 -2.00 -17.99 -18.36
C THR A 51 -2.92 -17.77 -17.15
N GLN A 52 -2.59 -16.83 -16.27
CA GLN A 52 -3.31 -16.62 -15.03
C GLN A 52 -4.64 -15.89 -15.24
N LYS A 53 -5.73 -16.49 -14.75
CA LYS A 53 -7.04 -15.85 -14.67
C LYS A 53 -7.12 -14.91 -13.47
N SER A 54 -7.80 -13.78 -13.67
CA SER A 54 -8.08 -12.81 -12.62
C SER A 54 -9.05 -13.37 -11.58
N PRO A 55 -8.83 -13.12 -10.28
CA PRO A 55 -9.87 -13.36 -9.28
C PRO A 55 -11.10 -12.47 -9.55
N THR A 56 -12.27 -12.88 -9.04
CA THR A 56 -13.45 -12.00 -9.11
C THR A 56 -13.22 -10.72 -8.30
N GLU A 57 -13.84 -9.61 -8.70
CA GLU A 57 -13.74 -8.34 -7.95
C GLU A 57 -14.14 -8.52 -6.47
N LYS A 58 -15.15 -9.36 -6.19
CA LYS A 58 -15.54 -9.72 -4.82
C LYS A 58 -14.39 -10.38 -4.05
N ALA A 59 -13.73 -11.37 -4.64
CA ALA A 59 -12.59 -12.05 -4.00
C ALA A 59 -11.40 -11.09 -3.77
N MET A 60 -11.17 -10.14 -4.69
CA MET A 60 -10.16 -9.09 -4.52
C MET A 60 -10.48 -8.22 -3.29
N MET A 61 -11.72 -7.76 -3.14
CA MET A 61 -12.15 -6.93 -2.00
C MET A 61 -12.02 -7.70 -0.68
N GLU A 62 -12.47 -8.96 -0.64
CA GLU A 62 -12.34 -9.83 0.53
C GLU A 62 -10.87 -10.02 0.94
N ALA A 63 -9.97 -10.22 -0.03
CA ALA A 63 -8.54 -10.31 0.22
C ALA A 63 -7.96 -8.99 0.76
N MET A 64 -8.34 -7.85 0.20
CA MET A 64 -7.91 -6.53 0.68
C MET A 64 -8.37 -6.29 2.13
N PHE A 65 -9.62 -6.61 2.46
CA PHE A 65 -10.17 -6.44 3.80
C PHE A 65 -9.51 -7.36 4.82
N ALA A 66 -9.32 -8.64 4.48
CA ALA A 66 -8.63 -9.59 5.34
C ALA A 66 -7.18 -9.14 5.62
N TYR A 67 -6.50 -8.61 4.60
CA TYR A 67 -5.13 -8.10 4.75
C TYR A 67 -5.07 -6.85 5.62
N LEU A 68 -5.99 -5.90 5.39
CA LEU A 68 -6.12 -4.69 6.19
C LEU A 68 -6.38 -5.01 7.67
N GLU A 69 -7.31 -5.92 7.93
CA GLU A 69 -7.64 -6.38 9.28
C GLU A 69 -6.47 -7.10 9.94
N LYS A 70 -5.74 -7.96 9.20
CA LYS A 70 -4.53 -8.60 9.69
C LYS A 70 -3.49 -7.57 10.15
N LEU A 71 -3.23 -6.53 9.35
CA LEU A 71 -2.29 -5.47 9.71
C LEU A 71 -2.74 -4.69 10.94
N PHE A 72 -4.01 -4.29 10.98
CA PHE A 72 -4.58 -3.59 12.14
C PHE A 72 -4.45 -4.45 13.41
N ASN A 73 -4.81 -5.73 13.32
CA ASN A 73 -4.81 -6.64 14.47
C ASN A 73 -3.42 -6.92 15.03
N VAL A 74 -2.39 -6.92 14.17
CA VAL A 74 -0.99 -7.11 14.57
C VAL A 74 -0.42 -5.87 15.25
N ILE A 75 -0.84 -4.66 14.85
CA ILE A 75 -0.21 -3.41 15.28
C ILE A 75 -0.98 -2.71 16.40
N GLN A 76 -2.32 -2.77 16.38
CA GLN A 76 -3.23 -2.16 17.36
C GLN A 76 -2.88 -0.68 17.66
N PRO A 77 -3.02 0.23 16.67
CA PRO A 77 -2.71 1.64 16.86
C PRO A 77 -3.58 2.29 17.94
N ARG A 78 -3.00 3.16 18.76
CA ARG A 78 -3.68 3.76 19.93
C ARG A 78 -4.30 5.13 19.69
N LYS A 79 -3.87 5.83 18.64
CA LYS A 79 -4.30 7.21 18.35
C LYS A 79 -4.87 7.34 16.95
N TYR A 80 -4.08 7.03 15.92
CA TYR A 80 -4.51 7.19 14.53
C TYR A 80 -4.27 5.95 13.69
N PHE A 81 -5.25 5.62 12.86
CA PHE A 81 -5.12 4.64 11.80
C PHE A 81 -5.41 5.31 10.45
N PHE A 82 -4.35 5.59 9.68
CA PHE A 82 -4.43 6.34 8.44
C PHE A 82 -4.24 5.41 7.22
N LEU A 83 -5.22 5.41 6.33
CA LEU A 83 -5.20 4.65 5.08
C LEU A 83 -5.06 5.61 3.90
N ALA A 84 -3.99 5.48 3.13
CA ALA A 84 -3.68 6.36 2.01
C ALA A 84 -3.75 5.58 0.70
N VAL A 85 -4.70 5.92 -0.16
CA VAL A 85 -4.75 5.44 -1.56
C VAL A 85 -4.13 6.52 -2.44
N ASP A 86 -3.37 6.16 -3.48
CA ASP A 86 -2.86 7.15 -4.43
C ASP A 86 -4.02 7.94 -5.06
N GLY A 87 -3.90 9.26 -5.05
CA GLY A 87 -4.67 10.16 -5.88
C GLY A 87 -3.87 10.64 -7.09
N VAL A 88 -4.34 11.73 -7.72
CA VAL A 88 -3.62 12.34 -8.86
C VAL A 88 -2.23 12.79 -8.41
N ALA A 89 -1.19 12.19 -8.98
CA ALA A 89 0.21 12.44 -8.62
C ALA A 89 0.81 13.63 -9.41
N PRO A 90 1.92 14.21 -8.93
CA PRO A 90 2.65 15.24 -9.68
C PRO A 90 3.15 14.74 -11.04
N ARG A 91 3.42 15.69 -11.95
CA ARG A 91 3.85 15.36 -13.33
C ARG A 91 5.13 14.52 -13.40
N ALA A 92 6.06 14.72 -12.46
CA ALA A 92 7.27 13.90 -12.36
C ALA A 92 6.94 12.42 -12.14
N LYS A 93 6.06 12.09 -11.18
CA LYS A 93 5.62 10.72 -10.92
C LYS A 93 4.77 10.17 -12.07
N MET A 94 3.90 10.98 -12.68
CA MET A 94 3.09 10.55 -13.83
C MET A 94 3.94 10.05 -14.99
N ASN A 95 5.08 10.69 -15.29
CA ASN A 95 6.00 10.22 -16.32
C ASN A 95 6.57 8.83 -15.99
N GLN A 96 6.95 8.59 -14.72
CA GLN A 96 7.43 7.28 -14.29
C GLN A 96 6.32 6.22 -14.33
N GLN A 97 5.11 6.54 -13.86
CA GLN A 97 3.96 5.64 -13.92
C GLN A 97 3.60 5.28 -15.37
N ARG A 98 3.60 6.27 -16.28
CA ARG A 98 3.41 6.04 -17.71
C ARG A 98 4.44 5.05 -18.24
N GLN A 99 5.74 5.30 -18.03
CA GLN A 99 6.78 4.40 -18.52
C GLN A 99 6.63 2.97 -17.99
N ARG A 100 6.32 2.81 -16.70
CA ARG A 100 6.08 1.49 -16.09
C ARG A 100 4.92 0.75 -16.74
N ARG A 101 3.77 1.41 -16.91
CA ARG A 101 2.57 0.80 -17.52
C ARG A 101 2.77 0.39 -18.96
N TYR A 102 3.42 1.23 -19.76
CA TYR A 102 3.77 0.87 -21.14
C TYR A 102 4.68 -0.37 -21.19
N ARG A 103 5.65 -0.47 -20.28
CA ARG A 103 6.53 -1.63 -20.18
C ARG A 103 5.76 -2.89 -19.79
N SER A 104 4.97 -2.84 -18.71
CA SER A 104 4.19 -4.00 -18.26
C SER A 104 3.19 -4.49 -19.30
N GLY A 105 2.54 -3.57 -20.03
CA GLY A 105 1.67 -3.94 -21.14
C GLY A 105 2.43 -4.61 -22.30
N TYR A 106 3.63 -4.14 -22.62
CA TYR A 106 4.48 -4.77 -23.63
C TYR A 106 4.98 -6.16 -23.18
N GLU A 107 5.44 -6.31 -21.94
CA GLU A 107 5.88 -7.58 -21.37
C GLU A 107 4.75 -8.62 -21.37
N LEU A 108 3.54 -8.23 -20.95
CA LEU A 108 2.36 -9.10 -21.00
C LEU A 108 1.98 -9.49 -22.43
N MET A 109 2.07 -8.57 -23.39
CA MET A 109 1.82 -8.87 -24.81
C MET A 109 2.81 -9.90 -25.35
N VAL A 110 4.11 -9.75 -25.06
CA VAL A 110 5.15 -10.72 -25.47
C VAL A 110 4.92 -12.08 -24.82
N ALA A 111 4.71 -12.12 -23.50
CA ALA A 111 4.45 -13.36 -22.77
C ALA A 111 3.20 -14.10 -23.29
N ARG A 112 2.15 -13.35 -23.65
CA ARG A 112 0.92 -13.91 -24.25
C ARG A 112 1.20 -14.53 -25.62
N GLN A 113 2.02 -13.89 -26.46
CA GLN A 113 2.40 -14.43 -27.77
C GLN A 113 3.25 -15.70 -27.64
N GLU A 114 4.18 -15.71 -26.68
CA GLU A 114 5.03 -16.87 -26.39
C GLU A 114 4.22 -18.07 -25.88
N ALA A 115 3.28 -17.85 -24.95
CA ALA A 115 2.37 -18.88 -24.45
C ALA A 115 1.53 -19.51 -25.58
N ILE A 116 0.95 -18.69 -26.46
CA ILE A 116 0.19 -19.17 -27.64
C ILE A 116 1.10 -19.98 -28.58
N ALA A 117 2.32 -19.52 -28.84
CA ALA A 117 3.27 -20.22 -29.70
C ALA A 117 3.72 -21.57 -29.12
N GLN A 118 3.75 -21.69 -27.80
CA GLN A 118 4.04 -22.94 -27.07
C GLN A 118 2.82 -23.87 -26.95
N GLY A 119 1.63 -23.42 -27.39
CA GLY A 119 0.39 -24.19 -27.33
C GLY A 119 -0.26 -24.18 -25.94
N GLU A 120 0.10 -23.23 -25.08
CA GLU A 120 -0.51 -23.04 -23.78
C GLU A 120 -1.91 -22.40 -23.91
N GLU A 121 -2.82 -22.78 -23.02
CA GLU A 121 -4.16 -22.18 -22.97
C GLU A 121 -4.08 -20.82 -22.29
N VAL A 122 -4.34 -19.77 -23.07
CA VAL A 122 -4.33 -18.38 -22.59
C VAL A 122 -5.78 -17.93 -22.35
N PRO A 123 -6.09 -17.30 -21.19
CA PRO A 123 -7.40 -16.74 -20.92
C PRO A 123 -7.85 -15.69 -21.94
N ASP A 124 -9.16 -15.58 -22.16
CA ASP A 124 -9.76 -14.45 -22.86
C ASP A 124 -9.33 -13.14 -22.18
N GLU A 125 -9.19 -12.04 -22.94
CA GLU A 125 -8.75 -10.75 -22.39
C GLU A 125 -9.66 -10.26 -21.25
N LYS A 126 -10.96 -10.56 -21.29
CA LYS A 126 -11.93 -10.23 -20.23
C LYS A 126 -11.66 -10.94 -18.89
N ASP A 127 -10.95 -12.07 -18.93
CA ASP A 127 -10.62 -12.89 -17.76
C ASP A 127 -9.24 -12.52 -17.19
N VAL A 128 -8.52 -11.58 -17.81
CA VAL A 128 -7.22 -11.07 -17.36
C VAL A 128 -7.42 -9.75 -16.61
N PHE A 129 -6.74 -9.57 -15.48
CA PHE A 129 -6.83 -8.33 -14.72
C PHE A 129 -6.03 -7.21 -15.41
N ASP A 130 -6.70 -6.12 -15.81
CA ASP A 130 -5.99 -4.92 -16.26
C ASP A 130 -5.52 -4.09 -15.06
N SER A 131 -4.25 -4.27 -14.66
CA SER A 131 -3.65 -3.51 -13.55
C SER A 131 -3.61 -1.99 -13.78
N ASN A 132 -3.79 -1.51 -15.01
CA ASN A 132 -3.94 -0.08 -15.28
C ASN A 132 -5.23 0.50 -14.67
N CYS A 133 -6.20 -0.33 -14.32
CA CYS A 133 -7.38 0.12 -13.61
C CYS A 133 -7.07 0.59 -12.18
N ILE A 134 -5.90 0.27 -11.61
CA ILE A 134 -5.40 0.83 -10.34
C ILE A 134 -4.84 2.23 -10.60
N THR A 135 -5.76 3.16 -10.89
CA THR A 135 -5.48 4.57 -11.18
C THR A 135 -6.62 5.43 -10.65
N PRO A 136 -6.33 6.59 -10.06
CA PRO A 136 -7.36 7.57 -9.73
C PRO A 136 -8.28 7.87 -10.92
N GLY A 137 -9.59 7.83 -10.68
CA GLY A 137 -10.61 8.18 -11.68
C GLY A 137 -11.15 7.00 -12.50
N THR A 138 -10.65 5.78 -12.32
CA THR A 138 -11.25 4.59 -12.94
C THR A 138 -12.48 4.13 -12.16
N ASN A 139 -13.43 3.48 -12.85
CA ASN A 139 -14.60 2.89 -12.19
C ASN A 139 -14.21 1.84 -11.13
N PHE A 140 -13.10 1.12 -11.35
CA PHE A 140 -12.56 0.16 -10.38
C PHE A 140 -12.17 0.86 -9.08
N MET A 141 -11.37 1.94 -9.14
CA MET A 141 -10.94 2.65 -7.94
C MET A 141 -12.09 3.35 -7.22
N VAL A 142 -13.12 3.81 -7.94
CA VAL A 142 -14.36 4.33 -7.33
C VAL A 142 -15.03 3.25 -6.48
N ARG A 143 -15.25 2.05 -7.06
CA ARG A 143 -15.85 0.93 -6.32
C ARG A 143 -15.00 0.47 -5.15
N VAL A 144 -13.68 0.34 -5.32
CA VAL A 144 -12.74 0.03 -4.23
C VAL A 144 -12.86 1.05 -3.10
N SER A 145 -12.97 2.33 -3.43
CA SER A 145 -13.12 3.39 -2.43
C SER A 145 -14.42 3.31 -1.65
N GLU A 146 -15.55 3.08 -2.34
CA GLU A 146 -16.85 2.87 -1.70
C GLU A 146 -16.84 1.66 -0.77
N GLN A 147 -16.24 0.56 -1.21
CA GLN A 147 -16.10 -0.66 -0.44
C GLN A 147 -15.22 -0.47 0.82
N PHE A 148 -14.08 0.23 0.72
CA PHE A 148 -13.28 0.57 1.90
C PHE A 148 -14.01 1.48 2.87
N GLN A 149 -14.70 2.52 2.40
CA GLN A 149 -15.48 3.41 3.26
C GLN A 149 -16.58 2.65 4.01
N TYR A 150 -17.29 1.76 3.31
CA TYR A 150 -18.27 0.86 3.94
C TYR A 150 -17.62 -0.05 4.99
N PHE A 151 -16.53 -0.73 4.64
CA PHE A 151 -15.81 -1.64 5.53
C PHE A 151 -15.32 -0.93 6.80
N ILE A 152 -14.68 0.23 6.65
CA ILE A 152 -14.19 1.04 7.77
C ILE A 152 -15.34 1.47 8.67
N THR A 153 -16.44 1.97 8.10
CA THR A 153 -17.63 2.40 8.86
C THR A 153 -18.22 1.22 9.64
N MET A 154 -18.34 0.06 9.00
CA MET A 154 -18.82 -1.16 9.63
C MET A 154 -17.91 -1.61 10.78
N LYS A 155 -16.57 -1.59 10.59
CA LYS A 155 -15.61 -1.96 11.63
C LYS A 155 -15.66 -1.02 12.82
N ILE A 156 -15.70 0.30 12.61
CA ILE A 156 -15.85 1.26 13.72
C ILE A 156 -17.13 1.00 14.51
N ALA A 157 -18.23 0.63 13.84
CA ALA A 157 -19.51 0.37 14.51
C ALA A 157 -19.55 -0.96 15.28
N THR A 158 -18.79 -1.98 14.84
CA THR A 158 -18.95 -3.37 15.32
C THR A 158 -17.75 -3.92 16.08
N ASP A 159 -16.55 -3.35 15.88
CA ASP A 159 -15.30 -3.81 16.46
C ASP A 159 -14.78 -2.81 17.51
N PRO A 160 -14.84 -3.14 18.81
CA PRO A 160 -14.33 -2.28 19.88
C PRO A 160 -12.85 -1.89 19.72
N ALA A 161 -12.03 -2.72 19.04
CA ALA A 161 -10.62 -2.38 18.83
C ALA A 161 -10.47 -1.16 17.90
N TRP A 162 -11.32 -1.03 16.89
CA TRP A 162 -11.33 0.10 15.95
C TRP A 162 -11.86 1.39 16.58
N GLN A 163 -12.63 1.29 17.68
CA GLN A 163 -13.15 2.43 18.42
C GLN A 163 -12.09 3.12 19.30
N ASN A 164 -10.98 2.44 19.59
CA ASN A 164 -9.91 2.97 20.43
C ASN A 164 -8.96 3.92 19.71
N CYS A 165 -9.11 4.09 18.39
CA CYS A 165 -8.29 5.00 17.59
C CYS A 165 -9.13 5.78 16.59
N GLN A 166 -8.61 6.90 16.11
CA GLN A 166 -9.22 7.68 15.05
C GLN A 166 -8.78 7.12 13.69
N VAL A 167 -9.74 6.61 12.92
CA VAL A 167 -9.50 6.12 11.56
C VAL A 167 -9.63 7.26 10.55
N VAL A 168 -8.66 7.41 9.66
CA VAL A 168 -8.64 8.42 8.60
C VAL A 168 -8.43 7.72 7.27
N TYR A 169 -9.37 7.88 6.35
CA TYR A 169 -9.27 7.34 4.99
C TYR A 169 -9.05 8.47 3.99
N SER A 170 -7.95 8.40 3.23
CA SER A 170 -7.60 9.33 2.16
C SER A 170 -7.65 8.60 0.82
N GLY A 171 -8.83 8.65 0.19
CA GLY A 171 -9.11 7.93 -1.05
C GLY A 171 -8.39 8.48 -2.29
N HIS A 172 -8.67 7.86 -3.43
CA HIS A 172 -8.12 8.24 -4.73
C HIS A 172 -8.60 9.61 -5.22
N ASP A 173 -9.69 10.11 -4.64
CA ASP A 173 -10.34 11.39 -4.91
C ASP A 173 -9.59 12.57 -4.26
N ASN A 174 -8.78 12.32 -3.23
CA ASN A 174 -7.86 13.31 -2.68
C ASN A 174 -6.54 13.31 -3.49
N PRO A 175 -6.08 14.43 -4.07
CA PRO A 175 -4.83 14.46 -4.85
C PRO A 175 -3.58 14.09 -4.02
N GLY A 176 -2.55 13.60 -4.71
CA GLY A 176 -1.24 13.25 -4.13
C GLY A 176 -0.99 11.75 -3.99
N GLU A 177 0.27 11.38 -3.94
CA GLU A 177 0.74 10.01 -3.73
C GLU A 177 0.47 9.59 -2.26
N GLY A 178 0.17 8.32 -2.03
CA GLY A 178 -0.18 7.75 -0.72
C GLY A 178 0.88 8.06 0.34
N GLU A 179 2.14 7.74 0.05
CA GLU A 179 3.29 8.05 0.91
C GLU A 179 3.43 9.55 1.25
N HIS A 180 3.15 10.44 0.28
CA HIS A 180 3.23 11.88 0.50
C HIS A 180 2.02 12.44 1.26
N LYS A 181 0.83 11.85 1.11
CA LYS A 181 -0.35 12.16 1.93
C LYS A 181 -0.08 11.82 3.40
N ILE A 182 0.57 10.68 3.66
CA ILE A 182 0.97 10.26 5.01
C ILE A 182 1.96 11.27 5.61
N VAL A 183 3.03 11.60 4.89
CA VAL A 183 4.05 12.55 5.38
C VAL A 183 3.46 13.94 5.62
N ASP A 184 2.56 14.40 4.75
CA ASP A 184 1.86 15.67 4.95
C ASP A 184 0.93 15.64 6.18
N PHE A 185 0.22 14.54 6.41
CA PHE A 185 -0.57 14.35 7.63
C PHE A 185 0.30 14.43 8.89
N ILE A 186 1.44 13.73 8.91
CA ILE A 186 2.39 13.75 10.03
C ILE A 186 2.89 15.18 10.27
N ARG A 187 3.33 15.87 9.22
CA ARG A 187 3.80 17.26 9.32
C ARG A 187 2.73 18.19 9.89
N ARG A 188 1.47 18.06 9.47
CA ARG A 188 0.36 18.86 10.00
C ARG A 188 0.03 18.52 11.45
N ARG A 189 0.11 17.25 11.85
CA ARG A 189 -0.06 16.80 13.24
C ARG A 189 0.99 17.42 14.16
N LYS A 190 2.27 17.45 13.75
CA LYS A 190 3.37 18.10 14.49
C LYS A 190 3.12 19.59 14.80
N MET A 191 2.37 20.27 13.94
CA MET A 191 2.04 21.69 14.11
C MET A 191 0.83 21.94 15.01
N GLN A 192 0.08 20.89 15.40
CA GLN A 192 -1.11 21.05 16.24
C GLN A 192 -0.74 21.25 17.72
N PRO A 193 -1.49 22.09 18.47
CA PRO A 193 -1.37 22.16 19.92
C PRO A 193 -1.57 20.78 20.56
N GLY A 194 -0.75 20.45 21.55
CA GLY A 194 -0.84 19.17 22.26
C GLY A 194 -0.22 17.97 21.54
N TYR A 195 0.43 18.17 20.39
CA TYR A 195 1.25 17.13 19.78
C TYR A 195 2.36 16.68 20.73
N SER A 196 2.48 15.37 20.97
CA SER A 196 3.58 14.81 21.75
C SER A 196 4.74 14.45 20.82
N PRO A 197 5.96 14.95 21.06
CA PRO A 197 7.15 14.57 20.28
C PRO A 197 7.58 13.11 20.51
N ASN A 198 6.91 12.39 21.42
CA ASN A 198 7.14 10.98 21.71
C ASN A 198 6.03 10.07 21.12
N GLU A 199 5.21 10.57 20.19
CA GLU A 199 4.29 9.68 19.46
C GLU A 199 5.09 8.65 18.67
N THR A 200 4.64 7.39 18.70
CA THR A 200 5.26 6.30 17.93
C THR A 200 4.53 6.10 16.61
N HIS A 201 5.29 6.16 15.52
CA HIS A 201 4.81 6.10 14.14
C HIS A 201 5.19 4.77 13.50
N CYS A 202 4.23 4.09 12.86
CA CYS A 202 4.48 2.90 12.07
C CYS A 202 3.91 3.11 10.67
N MET A 203 4.77 3.09 9.64
CA MET A 203 4.33 3.19 8.26
C MET A 203 4.56 1.87 7.53
N TYR A 204 3.52 1.36 6.88
CA TYR A 204 3.57 0.14 6.09
C TYR A 204 3.68 0.46 4.60
N GLY A 205 4.62 -0.19 3.94
CA GLY A 205 4.71 -0.23 2.48
C GLY A 205 6.01 -0.87 2.00
N LEU A 206 6.10 -1.08 0.68
CA LEU A 206 7.19 -1.84 0.05
C LEU A 206 8.26 -0.95 -0.60
N ASP A 207 7.95 0.33 -0.82
CA ASP A 207 8.83 1.26 -1.54
C ASP A 207 10.02 1.68 -0.68
N ALA A 208 11.21 1.74 -1.29
CA ALA A 208 12.44 2.13 -0.58
C ALA A 208 12.44 3.62 -0.18
N ASP A 209 11.62 4.44 -0.83
CA ASP A 209 11.52 5.88 -0.56
C ASP A 209 10.90 6.16 0.80
N LEU A 210 10.10 5.22 1.32
CA LEU A 210 9.53 5.26 2.66
C LEU A 210 10.59 5.47 3.75
N VAL A 211 11.82 4.95 3.56
CA VAL A 211 12.95 5.18 4.47
C VAL A 211 13.39 6.64 4.47
N MET A 212 13.49 7.25 3.31
CA MET A 212 13.90 8.65 3.20
C MET A 212 12.78 9.57 3.69
N LEU A 213 11.53 9.23 3.36
CA LEU A 213 10.35 9.96 3.82
C LEU A 213 10.21 9.90 5.34
N SER A 214 10.39 8.73 5.96
CA SER A 214 10.35 8.57 7.42
C SER A 214 11.43 9.40 8.10
N LEU A 215 12.68 9.37 7.59
CA LEU A 215 13.78 10.18 8.13
C LEU A 215 13.49 11.69 7.99
N ALA A 216 12.95 12.11 6.86
CA ALA A 216 12.60 13.51 6.59
C ALA A 216 11.47 14.04 7.48
N THR A 217 10.70 13.16 8.16
CA THR A 217 9.71 13.62 9.15
C THR A 217 10.37 14.19 10.41
N HIS A 218 11.62 13.82 10.70
CA HIS A 218 12.30 14.13 11.96
C HIS A 218 11.52 13.70 13.21
N GLU A 219 10.76 12.61 13.13
CA GLU A 219 10.16 11.95 14.30
C GLU A 219 11.14 10.93 14.90
N PRO A 220 11.38 10.95 16.21
CA PRO A 220 12.36 10.08 16.84
C PRO A 220 11.93 8.61 16.92
N HIS A 221 10.61 8.35 17.02
CA HIS A 221 10.06 7.00 17.17
C HIS A 221 9.31 6.58 15.91
N PHE A 222 10.06 6.21 14.87
CA PHE A 222 9.50 5.84 13.58
C PHE A 222 9.90 4.42 13.18
N LEU A 223 8.90 3.61 12.82
CA LEU A 223 9.03 2.23 12.39
C LEU A 223 8.52 2.09 10.96
N LEU A 224 9.24 1.29 10.16
CA LEU A 224 8.77 0.86 8.85
C LEU A 224 8.44 -0.62 8.91
N LEU A 225 7.19 -0.94 8.61
CA LEU A 225 6.72 -2.31 8.54
C LEU A 225 6.70 -2.78 7.08
N ARG A 226 7.27 -3.95 6.84
CA ARG A 226 7.28 -4.61 5.53
C ARG A 226 7.19 -6.11 5.70
N GLU A 227 6.77 -6.80 4.64
CA GLU A 227 6.92 -8.24 4.56
C GLU A 227 8.38 -8.63 4.31
N VAL A 228 8.76 -9.81 4.81
CA VAL A 228 10.05 -10.42 4.52
C VAL A 228 10.03 -10.87 3.07
N VAL A 229 10.92 -10.31 2.25
CA VAL A 229 11.14 -10.78 0.89
C VAL A 229 11.98 -12.04 0.99
N THR A 230 11.32 -13.20 0.82
CA THR A 230 11.99 -14.51 0.71
C THR A 230 12.58 -14.70 -0.67
#